data_AF-A0A656HEK0-F1
#
_entry.id   AF-A0A656HEK0-F1
#
_cell.length_a   1.000
_cell.length_b   1.000
_cell.length_c   1.000
_cell.angle_alpha   90.00
_cell.angle_beta   90.00
_cell.angle_gamma   90.00
#
_symmetry.space_group_name_H-M   'P 1'
#
loop_
_entity.id
_entity.type
_entity.pdbx_description
1 polymer ?
#
loop_
_entity_poly.entity_id
_entity_poly.type
_entity_poly.pdbx_seq_one_letter_code
_entity_poly.pdbx_strand_id
1 'polypeptide(L)' 'MPQLLIRNLEEETVNRLKRRAQINHRSLQAEVQWILENAAKIQPDNFWANASRIRARLQSTHKTFSDSAELVREDRDA' A
#
# COMPACT_ATOMS: atom_id res chain seq x y z
N MET A 1 11.72 11.07 -23.03
CA MET A 1 11.86 10.47 -21.67
C MET A 1 11.42 11.52 -20.67
N PRO A 2 10.48 11.24 -19.76
CA PRO A 2 10.11 12.19 -18.72
C PRO A 2 11.30 12.37 -17.76
N GLN A 3 11.54 13.61 -17.32
CA GLN A 3 12.60 13.95 -16.37
C GLN A 3 11.97 14.69 -15.18
N LEU A 4 12.35 14.31 -13.96
CA LEU A 4 11.86 14.91 -12.73
C LEU A 4 13.05 15.41 -11.90
N LEU A 5 13.02 16.69 -11.52
CA LEU A 5 13.99 17.29 -10.62
C LEU A 5 13.28 17.63 -9.30
N ILE A 6 13.73 17.03 -8.20
CA ILE A 6 13.23 17.33 -6.87
C ILE A 6 14.30 18.16 -6.15
N ARG A 7 13.95 19.38 -5.75
CA ARG A 7 14.84 20.32 -5.05
C ARG A 7 14.56 20.32 -3.55
N ASN A 8 15.54 20.77 -2.77
CA ASN A 8 15.43 20.98 -1.33
C ASN A 8 15.00 19.71 -0.55
N LEU A 9 15.50 18.55 -0.96
CA LEU A 9 15.35 17.35 -0.14
C LEU A 9 16.27 17.44 1.08
N GLU A 10 15.72 17.14 2.26
CA GLU A 10 16.55 17.00 3.45
C GLU A 10 17.58 15.89 3.27
N GLU A 11 18.81 16.15 3.73
CA GLU A 11 19.93 15.22 3.60
C GLU A 11 19.64 13.87 4.28
N GLU A 12 18.95 13.90 5.42
CA GLU A 12 18.51 12.68 6.12
C GLU A 12 17.61 11.81 5.23
N THR A 13 16.70 12.44 4.49
CA THR A 13 15.79 11.73 3.58
C THR A 13 16.56 11.08 2.44
N VAL A 14 17.53 11.79 1.85
CA VAL A 14 18.40 11.24 0.80
C VAL A 14 19.20 10.04 1.34
N ASN A 15 19.72 10.13 2.56
CA ASN A 15 20.50 9.05 3.18
C ASN A 15 19.64 7.82 3.50
N ARG A 16 18.39 8.01 3.93
CA ARG A 16 17.42 6.92 4.10
C ARG A 16 17.10 6.23 2.78
N LEU A 17 16.88 7.00 1.71
CA LEU A 17 16.61 6.45 0.37
C LEU A 17 17.82 5.68 -0.19
N LYS A 18 19.04 6.18 0.01
CA LYS A 18 20.28 5.47 -0.38
C LYS A 18 20.41 4.13 0.32
N ARG A 19 20.19 4.08 1.65
CA ARG A 19 20.21 2.81 2.42
C ARG A 19 19.16 1.83 1.90
N ARG A 20 17.94 2.31 1.66
CA ARG A 20 16.86 1.49 1.11
C ARG A 20 17.20 0.93 -0.28
N ALA A 21 17.79 1.75 -1.15
CA ALA A 21 18.25 1.32 -2.47
C ALA A 21 19.34 0.23 -2.38
N GLN A 22 20.28 0.35 -1.44
CA GLN A 22 21.30 -0.69 -1.19
C GLN A 22 20.68 -2.01 -0.74
N ILE A 23 19.73 -1.97 0.21
CA ILE A 23 19.01 -3.17 0.69
C ILE A 23 18.26 -3.84 -0.47
N ASN A 24 17.65 -3.05 -1.35
CA ASN A 24 16.89 -3.56 -2.49
C ASN A 24 17.77 -3.91 -3.71
N HIS A 25 19.10 -3.81 -3.60
CA HIS A 25 20.07 -4.02 -4.69
C HIS A 25 19.75 -3.21 -5.95
N ARG A 26 19.32 -1.96 -5.78
CA ARG A 26 18.93 -1.05 -6.86
C ARG A 26 19.70 0.27 -6.76
N SER A 27 19.80 0.99 -7.88
CA SER A 27 20.30 2.37 -7.85
C SER A 27 19.31 3.29 -7.11
N LEU A 28 19.79 4.41 -6.58
CA LEU A 28 18.93 5.41 -5.93
C LEU A 28 17.83 5.90 -6.89
N GLN A 29 18.18 6.12 -8.16
CA GLN A 29 17.22 6.53 -9.19
C GLN A 29 16.14 5.47 -9.39
N ALA A 30 16.52 4.18 -9.50
CA ALA A 30 15.57 3.09 -9.69
C ALA A 30 14.64 2.90 -8.48
N GLU A 31 15.17 3.07 -7.25
CA GLU A 31 14.35 3.02 -6.04
C GLU A 31 13.35 4.18 -5.98
N VAL A 32 13.78 5.41 -6.28
CA VAL A 32 12.89 6.59 -6.30
C VAL A 32 11.84 6.45 -7.39
N GLN A 33 12.21 5.98 -8.58
CA GLN A 33 11.27 5.70 -9.66
C GLN A 33 10.22 4.67 -9.22
N TRP A 34 10.66 3.57 -8.62
CA TRP A 34 9.76 2.53 -8.13
C TRP A 34 8.80 3.07 -7.06
N ILE A 35 9.28 3.90 -6.12
CA ILE A 35 8.42 4.52 -5.10
C ILE A 35 7.37 5.43 -5.75
N LEU A 36 7.77 6.28 -6.69
CA LEU A 36 6.86 7.20 -7.37
C LEU A 36 5.81 6.47 -8.22
N GLU A 37 6.22 5.42 -8.95
CA GLU A 37 5.30 4.61 -9.74
C GLU A 37 4.29 3.86 -8.86
N ASN A 38 4.72 3.33 -7.71
CA ASN A 38 3.80 2.67 -6.78
C ASN A 38 2.88 3.67 -6.07
N ALA A 39 3.40 4.83 -5.67
CA ALA A 39 2.58 5.89 -5.10
C ALA A 39 1.53 6.39 -6.10
N ALA A 40 1.88 6.48 -7.38
CA ALA A 40 0.94 6.85 -8.44
C ALA A 40 -0.13 5.77 -8.70
N LYS A 41 0.20 4.48 -8.50
CA LYS A 41 -0.78 3.37 -8.60
C LYS A 41 -1.76 3.36 -7.43
N ILE A 42 -1.32 3.77 -6.24
CA ILE A 42 -2.16 3.87 -5.05
C ILE A 42 -2.90 5.21 -5.12
N GLN A 43 -3.98 5.27 -5.89
CA GLN A 43 -4.95 6.35 -5.73
C GLN A 43 -5.76 6.11 -4.43
N PRO A 44 -5.72 7.03 -3.45
CA PRO A 44 -6.46 6.90 -2.19
C PRO A 44 -7.98 6.77 -2.40
N ASP A 45 -8.48 7.27 -3.54
CA ASP A 45 -9.89 7.16 -3.92
C ASP A 45 -10.32 5.70 -4.07
N ASN A 46 -9.44 4.81 -4.55
CA ASN A 46 -9.84 3.45 -4.91
C ASN A 46 -9.98 2.51 -3.73
N PHE A 47 -9.21 2.67 -2.65
CA PHE A 47 -9.30 1.75 -1.51
C PHE A 47 -10.59 1.96 -0.72
N TRP A 48 -10.82 3.17 -0.23
CA TRP A 48 -12.01 3.47 0.58
C TRP A 48 -13.29 3.40 -0.23
N ALA A 49 -13.27 3.82 -1.51
CA ALA A 49 -14.43 3.65 -2.38
C ALA A 49 -14.71 2.17 -2.68
N ASN A 50 -13.70 1.33 -2.94
CA ASN A 50 -13.93 -0.10 -3.13
C ASN A 50 -14.40 -0.78 -1.84
N ALA A 51 -13.82 -0.47 -0.69
CA ALA A 51 -14.26 -0.98 0.60
C ALA A 51 -15.72 -0.60 0.87
N SER A 52 -16.09 0.66 0.62
CA SER A 52 -17.47 1.15 0.76
C SER A 52 -18.43 0.45 -0.20
N ARG A 53 -18.03 0.26 -1.47
CA ARG A 53 -18.82 -0.45 -2.48
C ARG A 53 -19.05 -1.92 -2.11
N ILE A 54 -18.02 -2.60 -1.61
CA ILE A 54 -18.13 -3.99 -1.13
C ILE A 54 -19.06 -4.05 0.09
N ARG A 55 -18.92 -3.12 1.05
CA ARG A 55 -19.77 -3.05 2.23
C ARG A 55 -21.23 -2.82 1.88
N ALA A 56 -21.52 -1.89 0.97
CA ALA A 56 -22.87 -1.63 0.47
C ALA A 56 -23.47 -2.87 -0.22
N ARG A 57 -22.67 -3.58 -1.03
CA ARG A 57 -23.10 -4.83 -1.67
C ARG A 57 -23.43 -5.92 -0.65
N LEU A 58 -22.58 -6.11 0.35
CA LEU A 58 -22.82 -7.08 1.43
C LEU A 58 -24.09 -6.75 2.23
N GLN A 59 -24.29 -5.47 2.58
CA GLN A 59 -25.50 -5.00 3.26
C GLN A 59 -26.77 -5.23 2.42
N SER A 60 -26.71 -4.98 1.11
CA SER A 60 -27.85 -5.20 0.20
C SER A 60 -28.27 -6.66 0.08
N THR A 61 -27.38 -7.60 0.41
CA THR A 61 -27.65 -9.05 0.32
C THR A 61 -28.52 -9.56 1.48
N HIS A 62 -28.78 -8.75 2.52
CA HIS A 62 -29.58 -9.11 3.71
C HIS A 62 -29.12 -10.40 4.43
N LYS A 63 -27.88 -10.83 4.20
CA LYS A 63 -27.29 -11.99 4.87
C LYS A 63 -26.69 -11.56 6.21
N THR A 64 -27.04 -12.28 7.26
CA THR A 64 -26.34 -12.22 8.54
C THR A 64 -25.07 -13.04 8.42
N PHE A 65 -23.93 -12.38 8.52
CA PHE A 65 -22.64 -13.06 8.62
C PHE A 65 -22.39 -13.41 10.09
N SER A 66 -22.02 -14.65 10.39
CA SER A 66 -21.57 -15.05 11.73
C SER A 66 -20.23 -14.39 12.06
N ASP A 67 -19.93 -14.28 13.35
CA ASP A 67 -18.63 -13.77 13.78
C ASP A 67 -17.53 -14.78 13.39
N SER A 68 -16.68 -14.38 12.46
CA SER A 68 -15.53 -15.16 12.01
C SER A 68 -14.51 -15.40 13.12
N ALA A 69 -14.59 -14.71 14.26
CA ALA A 69 -13.69 -14.91 15.39
C ALA A 69 -13.76 -16.32 15.99
N GLU A 70 -14.91 -17.01 15.93
CA GLU A 70 -15.02 -18.40 16.39
C GLU A 70 -14.23 -19.35 15.48
N LEU A 71 -14.41 -19.24 14.16
CA LEU A 71 -13.68 -20.04 13.16
C LEU A 71 -12.15 -19.84 13.23
N VAL A 72 -11.71 -18.61 13.49
CA VAL A 72 -10.28 -18.30 13.65
C VAL A 72 -9.70 -18.86 14.95
N ARG A 73 -10.50 -18.95 16.02
CA ARG A 73 -10.08 -19.61 17.27
C ARG A 73 -9.94 -21.11 17.08
N GLU A 74 -10.91 -21.74 16.42
CA GLU A 74 -10.86 -23.17 16.09
C GLU A 74 -9.59 -23.54 15.30
N ASP A 75 -9.21 -22.73 14.29
CA ASP A 75 -8.01 -22.97 13.47
C ASP A 75 -6.69 -22.73 14.23
N ARG A 76 -6.70 -21.85 15.24
CA ARG A 76 -5.51 -21.53 16.05
C ARG A 76 -5.27 -22.54 17.18
N ASP A 77 -6.34 -23.11 17.73
CA ASP A 77 -6.28 -23.97 18.91
C ASP A 77 -6.27 -25.49 18.53
N ALA A 78 -6.17 -25.83 17.23
CA ALA A 78 -5.99 -27.18 16.68
C ALA A 78 -4.51 -27.51 16.39
#